data_AF-A0A9P5UWK3-F1
#
_entry.id   AF-A0A9P5UWK3-F1
#
_cell.length_a   1.000
_cell.length_b   1.000
_cell.length_c   1.000
_cell.angle_alpha   90.00
_cell.angle_beta   90.00
_cell.angle_gamma   90.00
#
_symmetry.space_group_name_H-M   'P 1'
#
loop_
_entity.id
_entity.type
_entity.pdbx_description
1 polymer ?
#
loop_
_entity_poly.entity_id
_entity_poly.type
_entity_poly.pdbx_seq_one_letter_code
_entity_poly.pdbx_strand_id
1 'polypeptide(L)'
;MYPPPDLPARVVDFMEDRWNVAKNKDGHFTITEQRGGYKIVERRENDIFVSQKTDPPLAVAVENVGGNQFTISVANQDRLFTYHPDNFPPITLELAHGAETQRWTFIPADRDL
;
A
#
# COMPACT_ATOMS: atom_id res chain seq x y z
N MET A 1 12.62 -23.46 6.95
CA MET A 1 11.46 -23.19 6.07
C MET A 1 11.79 -21.91 5.31
N TYR A 2 11.72 -21.91 3.98
CA TYR A 2 12.01 -20.72 3.17
C TYR A 2 10.74 -19.85 3.13
N PRO A 3 10.81 -18.53 3.41
CA PRO A 3 9.63 -17.68 3.33
C PRO A 3 9.09 -17.64 1.90
N PRO A 4 7.78 -17.41 1.69
CA PRO A 4 7.24 -17.21 0.35
C PRO A 4 8.00 -16.11 -0.40
N PRO A 5 8.08 -16.20 -1.74
CA PRO A 5 8.64 -15.13 -2.55
C PRO A 5 7.82 -13.84 -2.37
N ASP A 6 8.47 -12.70 -2.55
CA ASP A 6 7.75 -11.43 -2.58
C ASP A 6 6.88 -11.38 -3.84
N LEU A 7 5.67 -10.84 -3.72
CA LEU A 7 4.73 -10.69 -4.82
C LEU A 7 4.52 -9.20 -5.11
N PRO A 8 4.41 -8.77 -6.38
CA PRO A 8 4.02 -7.39 -6.67
C PRO A 8 2.71 -7.05 -5.98
N ALA A 9 2.61 -5.88 -5.36
CA ALA A 9 1.35 -5.40 -4.83
C ALA A 9 0.40 -5.11 -5.98
N ARG A 10 -0.86 -5.52 -5.84
CA ARG A 10 -1.87 -5.43 -6.90
C ARG A 10 -3.21 -5.11 -6.27
N VAL A 11 -4.08 -4.47 -7.04
CA VAL A 11 -5.51 -4.41 -6.73
C VAL A 11 -6.15 -5.67 -7.30
N VAL A 12 -6.95 -6.35 -6.48
CA VAL A 12 -7.61 -7.61 -6.82
C VAL A 12 -9.07 -7.55 -6.36
N ASP A 13 -10.00 -7.85 -7.26
CA ASP A 13 -11.44 -7.70 -6.99
C ASP A 13 -12.08 -8.95 -6.37
N PHE A 14 -11.34 -10.04 -6.23
CA PHE A 14 -11.84 -11.36 -5.85
C PHE A 14 -11.33 -11.86 -4.50
N MET A 15 -10.52 -11.07 -3.78
CA MET A 15 -10.00 -11.43 -2.45
C MET A 15 -10.32 -10.33 -1.44
N GLU A 16 -10.90 -10.74 -0.31
CA GLU A 16 -11.13 -9.86 0.83
C GLU A 16 -9.93 -9.94 1.80
N ASP A 17 -8.83 -9.29 1.41
CA ASP A 17 -7.68 -9.16 2.30
C ASP A 17 -7.84 -7.94 3.20
N ARG A 18 -7.64 -8.16 4.50
CA ARG A 18 -7.71 -7.09 5.52
C ARG A 18 -6.31 -6.59 5.84
N TRP A 19 -6.16 -5.28 5.76
CA TRP A 19 -4.90 -4.58 6.01
C TRP A 19 -5.02 -3.67 7.23
N ASN A 20 -4.01 -3.72 8.09
CA ASN A 20 -3.82 -2.79 9.17
C ASN A 20 -2.99 -1.62 8.67
N VAL A 21 -3.49 -0.40 8.91
CA VAL A 21 -2.75 0.84 8.70
C VAL A 21 -2.42 1.41 10.07
N ALA A 22 -1.16 1.30 10.48
CA ALA A 22 -0.73 1.66 11.83
C ALA A 22 0.26 2.83 11.80
N LYS A 23 0.05 3.83 12.66
CA LYS A 23 0.98 4.94 12.82
C LYS A 23 2.21 4.50 13.63
N ASN A 24 3.40 4.73 13.11
CA ASN A 24 4.67 4.47 13.79
C ASN A 24 5.06 5.65 14.71
N LYS A 25 6.16 5.48 15.47
CA LYS A 25 6.64 6.48 16.44
C LYS A 25 7.09 7.79 15.79
N ASP A 26 7.51 7.72 14.53
CA ASP A 26 8.00 8.87 13.76
C ASP A 26 6.86 9.64 13.09
N GLY A 27 5.62 9.21 13.29
CA GLY A 27 4.42 9.85 12.76
C GLY A 27 4.03 9.42 11.34
N HIS A 28 4.80 8.52 10.73
CA HIS A 28 4.45 7.88 9.46
C HIS A 28 3.55 6.67 9.71
N PHE A 29 3.00 6.09 8.65
CA PHE A 29 2.19 4.88 8.70
C PHE A 29 2.95 3.68 8.13
N THR A 30 2.53 2.48 8.51
CA THR A 30 2.91 1.23 7.86
C THR A 30 1.66 0.44 7.51
N ILE A 31 1.74 -0.35 6.44
CA ILE A 31 0.64 -1.16 5.94
C ILE A 31 1.03 -2.63 6.03
N THR A 32 0.32 -3.38 6.86
CA THR A 32 0.55 -4.81 7.10
C THR A 32 -0.73 -5.60 7.00
N GLU A 33 -0.65 -6.81 6.45
CA GLU A 33 -1.80 -7.69 6.29
C GLU A 33 -2.13 -8.36 7.64
N GLN A 34 -3.42 -8.44 7.96
CA GLN A 34 -3.88 -8.75 9.32
C GLN A 34 -3.64 -10.22 9.71
N ARG A 35 -3.69 -11.16 8.77
CA ARG A 35 -3.74 -12.61 9.06
C ARG A 35 -2.45 -13.35 8.69
N GLY A 36 -1.92 -13.14 7.51
CA GLY A 36 -0.74 -13.81 6.98
C GLY A 36 0.59 -13.10 7.30
N GLY A 37 0.57 -11.92 7.93
CA GLY A 37 1.80 -11.21 8.30
C GLY A 37 2.59 -10.68 7.11
N TYR A 38 1.96 -10.59 5.93
CA TYR A 38 2.54 -9.87 4.81
C TYR A 38 2.62 -8.37 5.11
N LYS A 39 3.54 -7.68 4.45
CA LYS A 39 3.67 -6.22 4.55
C LYS A 39 4.04 -5.60 3.22
N ILE A 40 3.74 -4.33 3.09
CA ILE A 40 4.14 -3.53 1.93
C ILE A 40 5.61 -3.15 2.06
N VAL A 41 6.39 -3.38 1.00
CA VAL A 41 7.82 -3.03 0.89
C VAL A 41 8.14 -2.45 -0.50
N GLU A 42 9.17 -1.62 -0.59
CA GLU A 42 9.82 -1.25 -1.87
C GLU A 42 11.01 -2.20 -2.10
N ARG A 43 11.11 -2.85 -3.27
CA ARG A 43 12.23 -3.77 -3.58
C ARG A 43 13.18 -3.24 -4.64
N ARG A 44 12.65 -2.52 -5.61
CA ARG A 44 13.36 -1.82 -6.68
C ARG A 44 12.82 -0.41 -6.72
N GLU A 45 13.58 0.49 -7.34
CA GLU A 45 13.12 1.87 -7.52
C GLU A 45 11.73 1.84 -8.18
N ASN A 46 10.75 2.31 -7.44
CA ASN A 46 9.34 2.42 -7.82
C ASN A 46 8.47 1.16 -7.80
N ASP A 47 9.01 -0.01 -7.44
CA ASP A 47 8.21 -1.23 -7.38
C ASP A 47 7.73 -1.52 -5.95
N ILE A 48 6.41 -1.64 -5.78
CA ILE A 48 5.77 -2.04 -4.52
C ILE A 48 5.51 -3.53 -4.51
N PHE A 49 5.90 -4.17 -3.41
CA PHE A 49 5.73 -5.60 -3.18
C PHE A 49 5.04 -5.88 -1.85
N VAL A 50 4.46 -7.06 -1.77
CA VAL A 50 3.92 -7.71 -0.59
C VAL A 50 4.92 -8.78 -0.15
N SER A 51 5.43 -8.70 1.08
CA SER A 51 6.54 -9.53 1.59
C SER A 51 6.24 -10.12 2.98
N GLN A 52 6.62 -11.38 3.18
CA GLN A 52 6.69 -12.04 4.50
C GLN A 52 8.13 -12.15 5.04
N LYS A 53 9.13 -11.62 4.33
CA LYS A 53 10.54 -11.66 4.76
C LYS A 53 10.78 -10.74 5.96
N THR A 54 11.97 -10.71 6.53
CA THR A 54 12.25 -10.01 7.81
C THR A 54 12.47 -8.50 7.68
N ASP A 55 12.39 -7.94 6.48
CA ASP A 55 12.63 -6.51 6.24
C ASP A 55 11.57 -5.64 6.94
N PRO A 56 11.89 -4.40 7.31
CA PRO A 56 10.88 -3.48 7.83
C PRO A 56 9.84 -3.15 6.76
N PRO A 57 8.56 -2.91 7.14
CA PRO A 57 7.56 -2.41 6.22
C PRO A 57 7.94 -1.00 5.71
N LEU A 58 7.50 -0.68 4.51
CA LEU A 58 7.63 0.66 3.94
C LEU A 58 6.91 1.68 4.82
N ALA A 59 7.63 2.72 5.23
CA ALA A 59 7.03 3.86 5.93
C ALA A 59 6.36 4.78 4.89
N VAL A 60 5.09 5.09 5.12
CA VAL A 60 4.27 5.90 4.20
C VAL A 60 3.64 7.10 4.90
N ALA A 61 3.35 8.17 4.18
CA ALA A 61 2.43 9.20 4.64
C ALA A 61 1.07 9.00 3.95
N VAL A 62 0.00 9.34 4.66
CA VAL A 62 -1.38 9.24 4.16
C VAL A 62 -2.03 10.61 4.32
N GLU A 63 -2.47 11.18 3.21
CA GLU A 63 -3.03 12.53 3.17
C GLU A 63 -4.42 12.52 2.56
N ASN A 64 -5.37 13.26 3.14
CA ASN A 64 -6.71 13.38 2.62
C ASN A 64 -6.73 14.39 1.45
N VAL A 65 -7.26 13.99 0.31
CA VAL A 65 -7.36 14.83 -0.90
C VAL A 65 -8.79 15.30 -1.19
N GLY A 66 -9.70 15.08 -0.24
CA GLY A 66 -11.12 15.45 -0.31
C GLY A 66 -12.04 14.26 -0.09
N GLY A 67 -13.12 14.48 0.66
CA GLY A 67 -14.12 13.45 0.93
C GLY A 67 -13.51 12.21 1.61
N ASN A 68 -13.72 11.04 1.00
CA ASN A 68 -13.17 9.74 1.45
C ASN A 68 -11.92 9.30 0.66
N GLN A 69 -11.30 10.19 -0.12
CA GLN A 69 -10.13 9.89 -0.93
C GLN A 69 -8.83 10.34 -0.24
N PHE A 70 -7.79 9.53 -0.42
CA PHE A 70 -6.48 9.72 0.18
C PHE A 70 -5.37 9.44 -0.83
N THR A 71 -4.22 10.10 -0.68
CA THR A 71 -2.96 9.67 -1.31
C THR A 71 -2.14 8.88 -0.30
N ILE A 72 -1.29 7.99 -0.81
CA ILE A 72 -0.33 7.22 -0.03
C ILE A 72 1.05 7.50 -0.63
N SER A 73 1.91 8.21 0.09
CA SER A 73 3.26 8.56 -0.36
C SER A 73 4.33 7.80 0.40
N VAL A 74 5.50 7.60 -0.20
CA VAL A 74 6.67 7.18 0.59
C VAL A 74 7.03 8.30 1.55
N ALA A 75 7.26 7.97 2.82
CA ALA A 75 7.55 8.95 3.86
C ALA A 75 8.70 9.89 3.46
N ASN A 76 8.44 11.20 3.52
CA ASN A 76 9.38 12.27 3.16
C ASN A 76 9.82 12.27 1.69
N GLN A 77 9.02 11.70 0.79
CA GLN A 77 9.26 11.70 -0.66
C GLN A 77 7.96 12.04 -1.41
N ASP A 78 8.11 12.60 -2.61
CA ASP A 78 6.98 12.99 -3.47
C ASP A 78 6.55 11.85 -4.42
N ARG A 79 6.71 10.60 -3.98
CA ARG A 79 6.37 9.40 -4.76
C ARG A 79 5.14 8.74 -4.16
N LEU A 80 4.07 8.63 -4.95
CA LEU A 80 2.76 8.13 -4.57
C LEU A 80 2.51 6.72 -5.10
N PHE A 81 1.79 5.93 -4.31
CA PHE A 81 1.20 4.67 -4.74
C PHE A 81 0.25 4.94 -5.90
N THR A 82 0.55 4.37 -7.06
CA THR A 82 -0.17 4.59 -8.30
C THR A 82 -0.66 3.25 -8.85
N TYR A 83 -1.96 3.17 -9.10
CA TYR A 83 -2.61 2.03 -9.71
C TYR A 83 -2.65 2.18 -11.23
N HIS A 84 -2.28 1.15 -11.97
CA HIS A 84 -2.39 1.12 -13.43
C HIS A 84 -3.66 0.37 -13.82
N PRO A 85 -4.55 0.83 -14.70
CA PRO A 85 -5.68 0.01 -15.15
C PRO A 85 -5.25 -0.89 -16.32
N ASP A 86 -4.71 -2.08 -16.03
CA ASP A 86 -4.36 -3.10 -17.04
C ASP A 86 -4.90 -4.51 -16.67
N ASN A 87 -4.53 -5.56 -17.41
CA ASN A 87 -4.87 -6.95 -17.07
C ASN A 87 -3.89 -7.48 -16.00
N PHE A 88 -4.29 -7.35 -14.72
CA PHE A 88 -3.54 -7.67 -13.49
C PHE A 88 -2.55 -6.60 -13.03
N PRO A 89 -3.03 -5.40 -12.70
CA PRO A 89 -2.15 -4.28 -12.58
C PRO A 89 -1.34 -4.22 -11.30
N PRO A 90 -0.04 -3.95 -11.41
CA PRO A 90 0.77 -3.65 -10.26
C PRO A 90 0.39 -2.27 -9.70
N ILE A 91 0.61 -2.13 -8.40
CA ILE A 91 0.74 -0.85 -7.74
C ILE A 91 2.23 -0.48 -7.81
N THR A 92 2.53 0.69 -8.35
CA THR A 92 3.91 1.22 -8.42
C THR A 92 4.01 2.54 -7.66
N LEU A 93 5.20 3.12 -7.61
CA LEU A 93 5.41 4.49 -7.15
C LEU A 93 5.66 5.42 -8.32
N GLU A 94 4.98 6.56 -8.33
CA GLU A 94 5.21 7.61 -9.32
C GLU A 94 5.23 8.98 -8.66
N LEU A 95 5.83 9.97 -9.33
CA LEU A 95 5.74 11.34 -8.86
C LEU A 95 4.29 11.81 -8.77
N ALA A 96 4.00 12.64 -7.78
CA ALA A 96 2.68 13.22 -7.62
C ALA A 96 2.30 14.05 -8.87
N HIS A 97 1.18 13.71 -9.49
CA HIS A 97 0.64 14.43 -10.64
C HIS A 97 -0.89 14.57 -10.59
N GLY A 98 -1.50 14.18 -9.47
CA GLY A 98 -2.90 14.45 -9.17
C GLY A 98 -3.91 13.54 -9.88
N ALA A 99 -3.46 12.48 -10.55
CA ALA A 99 -4.32 11.54 -11.24
C ALA A 99 -5.21 10.75 -10.26
N GLU A 100 -6.38 10.33 -10.74
CA GLU A 100 -7.31 9.47 -9.99
C GLU A 100 -6.65 8.13 -9.60
N THR A 101 -5.71 7.63 -10.40
CA THR A 101 -4.92 6.43 -10.13
C THR A 101 -4.00 6.55 -8.92
N GLN A 102 -3.79 7.76 -8.40
CA GLN A 102 -3.03 8.03 -7.18
C GLN A 102 -3.93 8.22 -5.95
N ARG A 103 -5.26 8.04 -6.11
CA ARG A 103 -6.25 8.24 -5.07
C ARG A 103 -6.83 6.91 -4.60
N TRP A 104 -6.80 6.73 -3.29
CA TRP A 104 -7.19 5.51 -2.60
C TRP A 104 -8.33 5.78 -1.64
N THR A 105 -9.15 4.77 -1.40
CA THR A 105 -10.19 4.80 -0.36
C THR A 105 -9.88 3.74 0.69
N PHE A 106 -9.90 4.11 1.96
CA PHE A 106 -9.85 3.15 3.06
C PHE A 106 -11.27 2.78 3.50
N ILE A 107 -11.59 1.49 3.41
CA ILE A 107 -12.86 0.94 3.89
C ILE A 107 -12.58 0.31 5.26
N PRO A 108 -13.14 0.83 6.37
CA PRO A 108 -12.97 0.24 7.68
C PRO A 108 -13.50 -1.20 7.72
N ALA A 109 -12.68 -2.15 8.18
CA ALA A 109 -13.03 -3.57 8.23
C ALA A 109 -14.20 -3.91 9.20
N ASP A 110 -14.57 -2.97 10.08
CA ASP A 110 -15.67 -3.10 11.03
C ASP A 110 -17.02 -2.59 10.46
N ARG A 111 -17.04 -2.14 9.20
CA ARG A 111 -18.26 -1.63 8.54
C ARG A 111 -19.02 -2.66 7.70
N ASP A 112 -18.62 -3.93 7.76
CA ASP A 112 -19.47 -5.05 7.35
C ASP A 112 -20.45 -5.36 8.49
N LEU A 113 -21.59 -4.66 8.50
CA LEU A 113 -22.80 -5.03 9.24
C LEU A 113 -23.95 -5.29 8.26
#